data_AF-A0A2N8PQX0-F1
#
_entry.id   AF-A0A2N8PQX0-F1
#
_cell.length_a   1.000
_cell.length_b   1.000
_cell.length_c   1.000
_cell.angle_alpha   90.00
_cell.angle_beta   90.00
_cell.angle_gamma   90.00
#
_symmetry.space_group_name_H-M   'P 1'
#
loop_
_entity.id
_entity.type
_entity.pdbx_description
1 polymer ?
#
loop_
_entity_poly.entity_id
_entity_poly.type
_entity_poly.pdbx_seq_one_letter_code
_entity_poly.pdbx_strand_id
1 'polypeptide(L)'
;MPSDEWYREEYRGREDELISSAEILELTGYTRGAVSKWRNRHADMPEEVCKKWREREEGKRGHGAFDQYWVRDEMLPFLEKRLSRAKVHGGDRDARYEVVSVRLREDIEKLEQIAERERNLKDELSRLREEREKIQIRAVDDQRFVAAYERDRKNP
;
A
#
# COMPACT_ATOMS: atom_id res chain seq x y z
N MET A 1 5.19 20.56 -9.08
CA MET A 1 5.07 19.57 -7.99
C MET A 1 5.08 20.32 -6.67
N PRO A 2 4.31 19.90 -5.65
CA PRO A 2 4.46 20.49 -4.33
C PRO A 2 5.90 20.26 -3.83
N SER A 3 6.52 21.33 -3.34
CA SER A 3 7.88 21.31 -2.81
C SER A 3 7.93 20.57 -1.48
N ASP A 4 9.07 19.97 -1.17
CA ASP A 4 9.34 19.47 0.19
C ASP A 4 9.22 20.62 1.19
N GLU A 5 8.58 20.34 2.32
CA GLU A 5 8.40 21.28 3.42
C GLU A 5 9.39 20.93 4.53
N TRP A 6 10.33 21.82 4.83
CA TRP A 6 11.29 21.66 5.93
C TRP A 6 10.89 22.55 7.10
N TYR A 7 10.77 21.96 8.28
CA TYR A 7 10.46 22.65 9.54
C TYR A 7 11.71 22.89 10.38
N ARG A 8 12.73 22.04 10.19
CA ARG A 8 14.07 22.16 10.80
C ARG A 8 15.11 22.15 9.70
N GLU A 9 15.51 23.35 9.26
CA GLU A 9 16.41 23.52 8.11
C GLU A 9 17.82 22.97 8.36
N GLU A 10 18.26 22.84 9.61
CA GLU A 10 19.57 22.32 9.98
C GLU A 10 19.81 20.84 9.60
N TYR A 11 18.73 20.11 9.26
CA TYR A 11 18.78 18.73 8.76
C TYR A 11 18.61 18.62 7.25
N ARG A 12 18.47 19.75 6.54
CA ARG A 12 18.38 19.74 5.07
C ARG A 12 19.73 19.32 4.48
N GLY A 13 19.74 18.21 3.72
CA GLY A 13 20.98 17.61 3.22
C GLY A 13 21.65 16.61 4.17
N ARG A 14 21.00 16.27 5.30
CA ARG A 14 21.41 15.26 6.29
C ARG A 14 20.33 14.19 6.47
N GLU A 15 19.78 13.73 5.35
CA GLU A 15 18.66 12.77 5.32
C GLU A 15 18.98 11.42 5.96
N ASP A 16 20.25 11.04 6.01
CA ASP A 16 20.75 9.82 6.66
C ASP A 16 20.52 9.82 8.18
N GLU A 17 20.46 11.01 8.79
CA GLU A 17 20.12 11.19 10.21
C GLU A 17 18.63 11.17 10.49
N LEU A 18 17.79 11.06 9.44
CA LEU A 18 16.35 11.06 9.56
C LEU A 18 15.78 9.65 9.53
N ILE A 19 14.61 9.50 10.15
CA ILE A 19 13.78 8.31 10.09
C ILE A 19 12.44 8.68 9.46
N SER A 20 12.04 7.91 8.44
CA SER A 20 10.80 8.15 7.71
C SER A 20 9.59 7.55 8.42
N SER A 21 8.40 8.08 8.12
CA SER A 21 7.15 7.49 8.60
C SER A 21 7.00 6.04 8.17
N ALA A 22 7.46 5.66 6.97
CA ALA A 22 7.41 4.29 6.49
C ALA A 22 8.29 3.35 7.33
N GLU A 23 9.52 3.78 7.60
CA GLU A 23 10.48 3.03 8.41
C GLU A 23 9.98 2.83 9.85
N ILE A 24 9.34 3.84 10.45
CA ILE A 24 8.72 3.71 11.78
C ILE A 24 7.65 2.61 11.81
N LEU A 25 6.81 2.52 10.77
CA LEU A 25 5.75 1.51 10.70
C LEU A 25 6.33 0.11 10.56
N GLU A 26 7.40 -0.03 9.78
CA GLU A 26 8.11 -1.29 9.61
C GLU A 26 8.75 -1.74 10.93
N LEU A 27 9.44 -0.83 11.63
CA LEU A 27 10.11 -1.13 12.90
C LEU A 27 9.13 -1.46 14.04
N THR A 28 7.94 -0.83 14.04
CA THR A 28 7.04 -0.90 15.20
C THR A 28 5.75 -1.69 14.96
N GLY A 29 5.42 -1.99 13.71
CA GLY A 29 4.15 -2.61 13.31
C GLY A 29 2.91 -1.74 13.54
N TYR A 30 3.05 -0.47 13.97
CA TYR A 30 1.93 0.45 14.10
C TYR A 30 1.41 0.90 12.73
N THR A 31 0.20 1.47 12.72
CA THR A 31 -0.40 2.05 11.51
C THR A 31 -0.09 3.54 11.41
N ARG A 32 -0.12 4.11 10.18
CA ARG A 32 0.03 5.57 9.96
C ARG A 32 -0.92 6.40 10.82
N GLY A 33 -2.15 5.93 10.96
CA GLY A 33 -3.15 6.57 11.81
C GLY A 33 -2.80 6.54 13.29
N ALA A 34 -2.10 5.51 13.77
CA ALA A 34 -1.60 5.45 15.14
C ALA A 34 -0.46 6.45 15.36
N VAL A 35 0.53 6.48 14.45
CA VAL A 35 1.66 7.42 14.50
C VAL A 35 1.18 8.87 14.43
N SER A 36 0.26 9.20 13.51
CA SER A 36 -0.33 10.54 13.41
C SER A 36 -1.05 10.97 14.69
N LYS A 37 -1.70 10.03 15.38
CA LYS A 37 -2.37 10.30 16.66
C LYS A 37 -1.40 10.47 17.82
N TRP A 38 -0.16 9.98 17.73
CA TRP A 38 0.82 10.13 18.81
C TRP A 38 1.13 11.59 19.10
N ARG A 39 1.25 12.43 18.07
CA ARG A 39 1.50 13.87 18.24
C ARG A 39 0.47 14.53 19.18
N ASN A 40 -0.78 14.11 19.09
CA ASN A 40 -1.87 14.65 19.91
C ASN A 40 -1.95 13.99 21.31
N ARG A 41 -1.40 12.80 21.48
CA ARG A 41 -1.54 12.01 22.73
C ARG A 41 -0.29 12.07 23.60
N HIS A 42 0.85 12.43 23.03
CA HIS A 42 2.16 12.24 23.61
C HIS A 42 2.97 13.52 23.43
N ALA A 43 3.01 14.31 24.49
CA ALA A 43 3.79 15.55 24.53
C ALA A 43 5.31 15.32 24.41
N ASP A 44 5.76 14.08 24.69
CA ASP A 44 7.16 13.66 24.54
C ASP A 44 7.51 13.14 23.14
N MET A 45 6.59 13.26 22.16
CA MET A 45 6.88 12.89 20.78
C MET A 45 7.82 13.93 20.14
N PRO A 46 8.94 13.51 19.53
CA PRO A 46 9.83 14.41 18.80
C PRO A 46 9.14 15.18 17.69
N GLU A 47 9.65 16.37 17.42
CA GLU A 47 9.09 17.24 16.39
C GLU A 47 9.44 16.74 14.98
N GLU A 48 8.52 16.95 14.06
CA GLU A 48 8.69 16.59 12.66
C GLU A 48 9.74 17.53 12.02
N VAL A 49 10.69 16.94 11.30
CA VAL A 49 11.78 17.65 10.61
C VAL A 49 11.32 18.16 9.26
N CYS A 50 10.68 17.30 8.46
CA CYS A 50 10.21 17.65 7.13
C CYS A 50 9.10 16.73 6.62
N LYS A 51 8.38 17.22 5.60
CA LYS A 51 7.48 16.44 4.76
C LYS A 51 8.01 16.40 3.34
N LYS A 52 8.16 15.19 2.81
CA LYS A 52 8.52 14.98 1.41
C LYS A 52 7.35 14.41 0.64
N TRP A 53 7.01 15.03 -0.48
CA TRP A 53 5.89 14.57 -1.30
C TRP A 53 6.28 13.30 -2.03
N ARG A 54 5.39 12.30 -2.00
CA ARG A 54 5.61 11.04 -2.71
C ARG A 54 5.33 11.24 -4.19
N GLU A 55 6.15 10.62 -5.03
CA GLU A 55 5.86 10.54 -6.45
C GLU A 55 4.54 9.78 -6.65
N ARG A 56 3.62 10.40 -7.39
CA ARG A 56 2.28 9.86 -7.58
C ARG A 56 2.37 8.66 -8.53
N GLU A 57 2.42 7.45 -7.99
CA GLU A 57 2.20 6.25 -8.79
C GLU A 57 0.78 6.27 -9.38
N GLU A 58 0.67 6.29 -10.71
CA GLU A 58 -0.60 6.17 -11.41
C GLU A 58 -1.34 4.89 -10.97
N GLY A 59 -2.57 5.03 -10.52
CA GLY A 59 -3.46 3.91 -10.17
C GLY A 59 -3.65 3.65 -8.67
N LYS A 60 -2.81 4.18 -7.77
CA LYS A 60 -3.03 4.05 -6.32
C LYS A 60 -3.71 5.31 -5.75
N ARG A 61 -5.03 5.26 -5.53
CA ARG A 61 -5.72 6.23 -4.65
C ARG A 61 -5.38 5.91 -3.19
N GLY A 62 -4.15 6.19 -2.78
CA GLY A 62 -3.67 5.93 -1.43
C GLY A 62 -3.70 7.17 -0.56
N HIS A 63 -4.35 7.10 0.60
CA HIS A 63 -4.28 8.11 1.64
C HIS A 63 -2.82 8.35 2.08
N GLY A 64 -2.37 9.61 1.95
CA GLY A 64 -1.03 10.09 2.36
C GLY A 64 -0.16 10.47 1.17
N ALA A 65 -0.25 11.72 0.73
CA ALA A 65 0.51 12.24 -0.41
C ALA A 65 1.97 12.62 -0.08
N PHE A 66 2.36 12.48 1.20
CA PHE A 66 3.67 12.85 1.70
C PHE A 66 4.15 11.85 2.75
N ASP A 67 5.47 11.74 2.88
CA ASP A 67 6.15 11.12 4.01
C ASP A 67 6.62 12.16 5.00
N GLN A 68 6.44 11.85 6.27
CA GLN A 68 6.91 12.65 7.39
C GLN A 68 8.24 12.09 7.88
N TYR A 69 9.14 12.96 8.32
CA TYR A 69 10.46 12.60 8.79
C TYR A 69 10.73 13.19 10.18
N TRP A 70 11.48 12.45 10.98
CA TRP A 70 11.94 12.85 12.32
C TRP A 70 13.44 12.63 12.44
N VAL A 71 14.10 13.31 13.38
CA VAL A 71 15.49 13.01 13.72
C VAL A 71 15.54 11.61 14.33
N ARG A 72 16.36 10.73 13.75
CA ARG A 72 16.48 9.32 14.15
C ARG A 72 16.85 9.19 15.62
N ASP A 73 17.84 9.94 16.07
CA ASP A 73 18.34 9.89 17.45
C ASP A 73 17.32 10.39 18.49
N GLU A 74 16.40 11.26 18.09
CA GLU A 74 15.31 11.71 18.97
C GLU A 74 14.14 10.70 18.97
N MET A 75 13.83 10.15 17.79
CA MET A 75 12.66 9.30 17.59
C MET A 75 12.86 7.86 18.06
N LEU A 76 14.05 7.26 17.89
CA LEU A 76 14.29 5.88 18.30
C LEU A 76 14.09 5.66 19.81
N PRO A 77 14.61 6.51 20.73
CA PRO A 77 14.34 6.36 22.16
C PRO A 77 12.85 6.48 22.50
N PHE A 78 12.13 7.37 21.81
CA PHE A 78 10.67 7.49 21.97
C PHE A 78 9.97 6.19 21.53
N LEU A 79 10.35 5.61 20.40
CA LEU A 79 9.78 4.35 19.91
C LEU A 79 10.08 3.18 20.85
N GLU A 80 11.31 3.05 21.34
CA GLU A 80 11.70 2.00 22.29
C GLU A 80 10.89 2.10 23.59
N LYS A 81 10.74 3.31 24.13
CA LYS A 81 9.88 3.59 25.28
C LYS A 81 8.42 3.23 25.01
N ARG A 82 7.93 3.39 23.77
CA ARG A 82 6.55 3.02 23.39
C ARG A 82 6.38 1.52 23.27
N LEU A 83 7.33 0.84 22.62
CA LEU A 83 7.31 -0.61 22.44
C LEU A 83 7.45 -1.34 23.79
N SER A 84 8.35 -0.89 24.66
CA SER A 84 8.48 -1.43 26.03
C SER A 84 7.22 -1.19 26.88
N ARG A 85 6.50 -0.08 26.64
CA ARG A 85 5.22 0.22 27.29
C ARG A 85 4.01 -0.39 26.60
N ALA A 86 4.17 -0.98 25.42
CA ALA A 86 3.13 -1.74 24.74
C ALA A 86 2.87 -3.01 25.56
N LYS A 87 2.17 -2.83 26.67
CA LYS A 87 1.80 -3.91 27.56
C LYS A 87 0.82 -4.79 26.80
N VAL A 88 1.14 -6.07 26.72
CA VAL A 88 0.13 -7.10 26.53
C VAL A 88 -0.78 -7.03 27.77
N HIS A 89 -1.88 -6.29 27.67
CA HIS A 89 -2.92 -6.25 28.70
C HIS A 89 -3.53 -7.65 28.83
N GLY A 90 -3.60 -8.17 30.06
CA GLY A 90 -4.17 -9.49 30.38
C GLY A 90 -3.26 -10.29 31.33
N GLY A 91 -3.85 -11.05 32.26
CA GLY A 91 -3.15 -11.82 33.29
C GLY A 91 -2.38 -13.04 32.75
N ASP A 92 -2.56 -13.40 31.49
CA ASP A 92 -1.94 -14.57 30.89
C ASP A 92 -1.35 -14.22 29.51
N ARG A 93 -0.11 -13.73 29.54
CA ARG A 93 0.62 -13.31 28.33
C ARG A 93 0.94 -14.51 27.45
N ASP A 94 1.21 -15.66 28.05
CA ASP A 94 1.61 -16.87 27.36
C ASP A 94 0.41 -17.49 26.62
N ALA A 95 -0.75 -17.59 27.27
CA ALA A 95 -1.98 -18.02 26.60
C ALA A 95 -2.37 -17.09 25.45
N ARG A 96 -2.19 -15.76 25.63
CA ARG A 96 -2.48 -14.81 24.55
C ARG A 96 -1.47 -14.91 23.40
N TYR A 97 -0.19 -15.15 23.71
CA TYR A 97 0.84 -15.38 22.70
C TYR A 97 0.53 -16.63 21.88
N GLU A 98 0.18 -17.74 22.52
CA GLU A 98 -0.20 -18.97 21.82
C GLU A 98 -1.37 -18.73 20.85
N VAL A 99 -2.46 -18.12 21.33
CA VAL A 99 -3.63 -17.80 20.48
C VAL A 99 -3.27 -16.87 19.32
N VAL A 100 -2.48 -15.81 19.58
CA VAL A 100 -2.09 -14.85 18.54
C VAL A 100 -1.13 -15.50 17.53
N SER A 101 -0.20 -16.35 17.98
CA SER A 101 0.75 -17.02 17.11
C SER A 101 0.07 -18.03 16.16
N VAL A 102 -0.93 -18.76 16.66
CA VAL A 102 -1.76 -19.65 15.83
C VAL A 102 -2.55 -18.84 14.81
N ARG A 103 -3.24 -17.78 15.24
CA ARG A 103 -4.00 -16.90 14.32
C ARG A 103 -3.11 -16.27 13.26
N LEU A 104 -1.93 -15.79 13.65
CA LEU A 104 -0.97 -15.20 12.72
C LEU A 104 -0.55 -16.22 11.65
N ARG A 105 -0.28 -17.47 12.04
CA ARG A 105 0.04 -18.54 11.08
C ARG A 105 -1.13 -18.79 10.13
N GLU A 106 -2.35 -18.95 10.66
CA GLU A 106 -3.55 -19.15 9.84
C GLU A 106 -3.81 -17.98 8.88
N ASP A 107 -3.58 -16.75 9.34
CA ASP A 107 -3.78 -15.55 8.52
C ASP A 107 -2.71 -15.45 7.43
N ILE A 108 -1.45 -15.82 7.70
CA ILE A 108 -0.39 -15.91 6.70
C ILE A 108 -0.78 -16.94 5.62
N GLU A 109 -1.20 -18.14 6.01
CA GLU A 109 -1.65 -19.18 5.07
C GLU A 109 -2.85 -18.72 4.23
N LYS A 110 -3.82 -18.02 4.84
CA LYS A 110 -4.96 -17.43 4.11
C LYS A 110 -4.50 -16.37 3.11
N LEU A 111 -3.55 -15.51 3.47
CA LEU A 111 -3.01 -14.50 2.56
C LEU A 111 -2.33 -15.13 1.36
N GLU A 112 -1.58 -16.22 1.54
CA GLU A 112 -0.99 -16.98 0.44
C GLU A 112 -2.05 -17.59 -0.48
N GLN A 113 -3.11 -18.18 0.09
CA GLN A 113 -4.24 -18.71 -0.68
C GLN A 113 -4.97 -17.62 -1.48
N ILE A 114 -5.17 -16.44 -0.89
CA ILE A 114 -5.78 -15.29 -1.56
C ILE A 114 -4.89 -14.83 -2.72
N ALA A 115 -3.58 -14.67 -2.49
CA ALA A 115 -2.64 -14.25 -3.52
C ALA A 115 -2.60 -15.23 -4.71
N GLU A 116 -2.64 -16.54 -4.44
CA GLU A 116 -2.73 -17.56 -5.47
C GLU A 116 -4.03 -17.48 -6.26
N ARG A 117 -5.16 -17.27 -5.58
CA ARG A 117 -6.46 -17.08 -6.25
C ARG A 117 -6.47 -15.83 -7.13
N GLU A 118 -5.86 -14.73 -6.69
CA GLU A 118 -5.72 -13.51 -7.47
C GLU A 118 -4.88 -13.74 -8.74
N ARG A 119 -3.79 -14.51 -8.66
CA ARG A 119 -3.00 -14.91 -9.84
C ARG A 119 -3.84 -15.70 -10.84
N ASN A 120 -4.54 -16.72 -10.37
CA ASN A 120 -5.38 -17.55 -11.22
C ASN A 120 -6.50 -16.77 -11.92
N LEU A 121 -7.18 -15.87 -11.19
CA LEU A 121 -8.21 -15.00 -11.77
C LEU A 121 -7.64 -14.03 -12.80
N LYS A 122 -6.42 -13.51 -12.58
CA LYS A 122 -5.74 -12.62 -13.54
C LYS A 122 -5.42 -13.36 -14.85
N ASP A 123 -4.98 -14.62 -14.75
CA ASP A 123 -4.69 -15.45 -15.91
C ASP A 123 -5.98 -15.80 -16.68
N GLU A 124 -7.04 -16.16 -15.97
CA GLU A 124 -8.36 -16.43 -16.56
C GLU A 124 -8.92 -15.18 -17.28
N LEU A 125 -8.87 -14.01 -16.63
CA LEU A 125 -9.26 -12.74 -17.25
C LEU A 125 -8.45 -12.42 -18.51
N SER A 126 -7.17 -12.77 -18.53
CA SER A 126 -6.30 -12.56 -19.70
C SER A 126 -6.73 -13.45 -20.86
N ARG A 127 -7.02 -14.74 -20.60
CA ARG A 127 -7.54 -15.67 -21.61
C ARG A 127 -8.90 -15.22 -22.17
N LEU A 128 -9.82 -14.80 -21.31
CA LEU A 128 -11.14 -14.31 -21.74
C LEU A 128 -11.04 -13.04 -22.59
N ARG A 129 -10.06 -12.17 -22.32
CA ARG A 129 -9.80 -10.98 -23.16
C ARG A 129 -9.32 -11.36 -24.56
N GLU A 130 -8.39 -12.30 -24.67
CA GLU A 130 -7.92 -12.81 -25.96
C GLU A 130 -9.04 -13.48 -26.76
N GLU A 131 -9.88 -14.28 -26.10
CA GLU A 131 -11.02 -14.93 -26.75
C GLU A 131 -12.04 -13.90 -27.25
N ARG A 132 -12.36 -12.90 -26.42
CA ARG A 132 -13.24 -11.79 -26.81
C ARG A 132 -12.69 -11.05 -28.03
N GLU A 133 -11.39 -10.77 -28.07
CA GLU A 133 -10.76 -10.09 -29.20
C GLU A 133 -10.88 -10.90 -30.48
N LYS A 134 -10.60 -12.21 -30.44
CA LYS A 134 -10.79 -13.11 -31.59
C LYS A 134 -12.23 -13.11 -32.10
N ILE A 135 -13.21 -13.18 -31.19
CA ILE A 135 -14.64 -13.13 -31.54
C ILE A 135 -15.01 -11.78 -32.16
N GLN A 136 -14.48 -10.68 -31.62
CA GLN A 136 -14.73 -9.33 -32.15
C GLN A 136 -14.16 -9.17 -33.56
N ILE A 137 -12.93 -9.63 -33.81
CA ILE A 137 -12.32 -9.61 -35.15
C ILE A 137 -13.20 -10.38 -36.13
N ARG A 138 -13.58 -11.62 -35.79
CA ARG A 138 -14.47 -12.44 -36.63
C ARG A 138 -15.80 -11.74 -36.91
N ALA A 139 -16.44 -11.17 -35.87
CA ALA A 139 -17.72 -10.48 -36.03
C ALA A 139 -17.61 -9.25 -36.95
N VAL A 140 -16.51 -8.51 -36.90
CA VAL A 140 -16.25 -7.36 -37.80
C VAL A 140 -16.08 -7.84 -39.23
N ASP A 141 -15.32 -8.91 -39.45
CA ASP A 141 -15.11 -9.48 -40.79
C ASP A 141 -16.41 -10.05 -41.38
N ASP A 142 -17.20 -10.77 -40.58
CA ASP A 142 -18.52 -11.26 -40.98
C ASP A 142 -19.47 -10.10 -41.33
N GLN A 143 -19.48 -9.03 -40.53
CA GLN A 143 -20.27 -7.83 -40.82
C GLN A 143 -19.86 -7.16 -42.13
N ARG A 144 -18.54 -7.05 -42.39
CA ARG A 144 -18.02 -6.51 -43.65
C ARG A 144 -18.45 -7.35 -44.84
N PHE A 145 -18.35 -8.67 -44.72
CA PHE A 145 -18.79 -9.61 -45.76
C PHE A 145 -20.28 -9.46 -46.06
N VAL A 146 -21.13 -9.48 -45.03
CA VAL A 146 -22.59 -9.32 -45.19
C VAL A 146 -22.93 -7.98 -45.86
N ALA A 147 -22.30 -6.88 -45.42
CA ALA A 147 -22.53 -5.57 -46.00
C ALA A 147 -22.10 -5.48 -47.48
N ALA A 148 -20.98 -6.10 -47.85
CA ALA A 148 -20.53 -6.18 -49.24
C ALA A 148 -21.50 -7.02 -50.10
N TYR A 149 -21.88 -8.20 -49.61
CA TYR A 149 -22.82 -9.08 -50.30
C TYR A 149 -24.19 -8.42 -50.54
N GLU A 150 -24.72 -7.70 -49.55
CA GLU A 150 -25.97 -6.95 -49.70
C GLU A 150 -25.88 -5.81 -50.71
N ARG A 151 -24.70 -5.17 -50.83
CA ARG A 151 -24.46 -4.11 -51.82
C ARG A 151 -24.47 -4.66 -53.24
N ASP A 152 -23.74 -5.75 -53.48
CA ASP A 152 -23.66 -6.40 -54.79
C ASP A 152 -25.03 -6.93 -55.24
N ARG A 153 -25.82 -7.49 -54.31
CA ARG A 153 -27.18 -7.93 -54.60
C ARG A 153 -28.13 -6.79 -54.99
N LYS A 154 -27.92 -5.57 -54.48
CA LYS A 154 -28.80 -4.41 -54.74
C LYS A 154 -28.44 -3.64 -56.02
N ASN A 155 -27.23 -3.80 -56.55
CA ASN A 155 -26.76 -3.22 -57.81
C ASN A 155 -26.29 -4.32 -58.78
N PRO A 156 -27.20 -5.12 -59.36
CA PRO A 156 -26.85 -6.15 -60.34
C PRO A 156 -26.33 -5.58 -61.67
#